data_AF-A0A4D8QI76-F1
#
_entry.id   AF-A0A4D8QI76-F1
#
_cell.length_a   1.000
_cell.length_b   1.000
_cell.length_c   1.000
_cell.angle_alpha   90.00
_cell.angle_beta   90.00
_cell.angle_gamma   90.00
#
_symmetry.space_group_name_H-M   'P 1'
#
loop_
_entity.id
_entity.type
_entity.pdbx_description
1 polymer ?
#
loop_
_entity_poly.entity_id
_entity_poly.type
_entity_poly.pdbx_seq_one_letter_code
_entity_poly.pdbx_strand_id
1 'polypeptide(L)'
;MSVETRSQLSSLVDSGALSGEDVHNALKQRTKEARLGAYAATFRMANNDNAGLFSSGSATTSDFRETLRAASEKRAGMMEKLSALLQSGQDGSDDYAALSDQLKALTPNARLLAGGSGVVNPFQPIDLGESRLMSTRGETDAVYKLKAAGVDLSAIDKALRPMGERDAASLVAERTGLPQTHTVSKDQEFSLDQALIQPITAPPSAAGAGSGTDGRVIDTDFLTNAGSAIGPLKGNAFGEDAEAARQYWRGLRANY
;
A
#
# COMPACT_ATOMS: atom_id res chain seq x y z
N MET A 1 -13.80 4.27 -14.07
CA MET A 1 -14.39 5.50 -13.50
C MET A 1 -15.69 5.81 -14.24
N SER A 2 -16.75 6.22 -13.54
CA SER A 2 -18.07 6.47 -14.14
C SER A 2 -18.11 7.77 -14.95
N VAL A 3 -19.16 7.97 -15.73
CA VAL A 3 -19.38 9.21 -16.50
C VAL A 3 -19.66 10.36 -15.55
N GLU A 4 -20.42 10.12 -14.49
CA GLU A 4 -20.81 11.09 -13.48
C GLU A 4 -19.58 11.64 -12.75
N THR A 5 -18.69 10.77 -12.25
CA THR A 5 -17.45 11.20 -11.58
C THR A 5 -16.57 12.00 -12.54
N ARG A 6 -16.43 11.58 -13.81
CA ARG A 6 -15.67 12.34 -14.82
C ARG A 6 -16.25 13.72 -15.08
N SER A 7 -17.58 13.80 -15.21
CA SER A 7 -18.28 15.06 -15.46
C SER A 7 -18.16 16.00 -14.26
N GLN A 8 -18.23 15.48 -13.03
CA GLN A 8 -18.01 16.26 -11.81
C GLN A 8 -16.58 16.83 -11.78
N LEU A 9 -15.57 16.00 -12.05
CA LEU A 9 -14.17 16.44 -12.09
C LEU A 9 -13.95 17.52 -13.16
N SER A 10 -14.50 17.36 -14.37
CA SER A 10 -14.45 18.38 -15.43
C SER A 10 -15.11 19.68 -14.96
N SER A 11 -16.32 19.61 -14.41
CA SER A 11 -17.05 20.79 -13.96
C SER A 11 -16.31 21.58 -12.87
N LEU A 12 -15.55 20.91 -11.99
CA LEU A 12 -14.73 21.57 -10.98
C LEU A 12 -13.56 22.34 -11.59
N VAL A 13 -12.97 21.81 -12.67
CA VAL A 13 -11.92 22.50 -13.43
C VAL A 13 -12.50 23.66 -14.24
N ASP A 14 -13.60 23.42 -14.95
CA ASP A 14 -14.26 24.41 -15.82
C ASP A 14 -14.80 25.61 -15.03
N SER A 15 -15.22 25.40 -13.78
CA SER A 15 -15.66 26.45 -12.87
C SER A 15 -14.52 27.19 -12.16
N GLY A 16 -13.27 26.70 -12.29
CA GLY A 16 -12.12 27.22 -11.56
C GLY A 16 -12.09 26.89 -10.06
N ALA A 17 -13.00 26.04 -9.58
CA ALA A 17 -13.03 25.60 -8.18
C ALA A 17 -11.79 24.76 -7.83
N LEU A 18 -11.26 24.01 -8.79
CA LEU A 18 -9.98 23.30 -8.71
C LEU A 18 -9.18 23.53 -9.98
N SER A 19 -7.85 23.49 -9.88
CA SER A 19 -7.01 23.46 -11.08
C SER A 19 -6.99 22.06 -11.71
N GLY A 20 -6.67 21.97 -13.00
CA GLY A 20 -6.40 20.68 -13.64
C GLY A 20 -5.24 19.92 -12.99
N GLU A 21 -4.26 20.65 -12.45
CA GLU A 21 -3.15 20.09 -11.68
C GLU A 21 -3.62 19.49 -10.35
N ASP A 22 -4.53 20.14 -9.62
CA ASP A 22 -5.11 19.58 -8.39
C ASP A 22 -5.84 18.25 -8.69
N VAL A 23 -6.65 18.20 -9.75
CA VAL A 23 -7.34 16.96 -10.14
C VAL A 23 -6.32 15.88 -10.53
N HIS A 24 -5.30 16.22 -11.32
CA HIS A 24 -4.24 15.29 -11.71
C HIS A 24 -3.50 14.73 -10.49
N ASN A 25 -3.02 15.60 -9.60
CA ASN A 25 -2.25 15.23 -8.41
C ASN A 25 -3.09 14.39 -7.44
N ALA A 26 -4.38 14.70 -7.29
CA ALA A 26 -5.28 13.90 -6.48
C ALA A 26 -5.45 12.48 -7.06
N LEU A 27 -5.70 12.35 -8.37
CA LEU A 27 -5.84 11.03 -9.01
C LEU A 27 -4.54 10.22 -8.99
N LYS A 28 -3.39 10.90 -9.15
CA LYS A 28 -2.05 10.31 -9.00
C LYS A 28 -1.86 9.77 -7.59
N GLN A 29 -2.23 10.54 -6.56
CA GLN A 29 -2.20 10.11 -5.16
C GLN A 29 -3.07 8.87 -4.92
N ARG A 30 -4.35 8.91 -5.31
CA ARG A 30 -5.29 7.78 -5.11
C ARG A 30 -4.79 6.51 -5.82
N THR A 31 -4.18 6.66 -6.99
CA THR A 31 -3.56 5.55 -7.71
C THR A 31 -2.38 4.94 -6.94
N LYS A 32 -1.49 5.78 -6.40
CA LYS A 32 -0.38 5.33 -5.56
C LYS A 32 -0.88 4.63 -4.29
N GLU A 33 -1.94 5.13 -3.67
CA GLU A 33 -2.57 4.46 -2.51
C GLU A 33 -3.17 3.10 -2.88
N ALA A 34 -3.90 3.00 -3.99
CA ALA A 34 -4.45 1.73 -4.46
C ALA A 34 -3.34 0.69 -4.70
N ARG A 35 -2.23 1.10 -5.32
CA ARG A 35 -1.04 0.25 -5.50
C ARG A 35 -0.42 -0.16 -4.17
N LEU A 36 -0.18 0.78 -3.26
CA LEU A 36 0.44 0.52 -1.97
C LEU A 36 -0.41 -0.43 -1.12
N GLY A 37 -1.74 -0.22 -1.12
CA GLY A 37 -2.69 -1.08 -0.43
C GLY A 37 -2.66 -2.52 -0.95
N ALA A 38 -2.77 -2.68 -2.28
CA ALA A 38 -2.70 -3.99 -2.92
C ALA A 38 -1.35 -4.67 -2.73
N TYR A 39 -0.25 -3.93 -2.89
CA TYR A 39 1.12 -4.40 -2.67
C TYR A 39 1.26 -4.95 -1.26
N ALA A 40 0.96 -4.15 -0.23
CA ALA A 40 1.06 -4.58 1.16
C ALA A 40 0.12 -5.75 1.47
N ALA A 41 -1.07 -5.78 0.89
CA ALA A 41 -2.02 -6.86 1.07
C ALA A 41 -1.54 -8.19 0.45
N THR A 42 -0.77 -8.17 -0.65
CA THR A 42 -0.11 -9.36 -1.20
C THR A 42 0.86 -9.97 -0.19
N PHE A 43 1.68 -9.15 0.46
CA PHE A 43 2.60 -9.63 1.51
C PHE A 43 1.84 -10.18 2.72
N ARG A 44 0.79 -9.49 3.18
CA ARG A 44 -0.06 -9.99 4.27
C ARG A 44 -0.68 -11.33 3.93
N MET A 45 -1.22 -11.47 2.73
CA MET A 45 -1.84 -12.71 2.26
C MET A 45 -0.83 -13.85 2.18
N ALA A 46 0.33 -13.61 1.57
CA ALA A 46 1.42 -14.58 1.51
C ALA A 46 1.83 -15.04 2.92
N ASN A 47 2.02 -14.10 3.84
CA ASN A 47 2.36 -14.39 5.23
C ASN A 47 1.27 -15.19 5.95
N ASN A 48 0.01 -14.77 5.84
CA ASN A 48 -1.12 -15.41 6.51
C ASN A 48 -1.37 -16.83 6.01
N ASP A 49 -1.29 -17.05 4.69
CA ASP A 49 -1.49 -18.35 4.07
C ASP A 49 -0.34 -19.33 4.37
N ASN A 50 0.85 -18.81 4.70
CA ASN A 50 2.07 -19.60 4.92
C ASN A 50 2.68 -19.40 6.32
N ALA A 51 1.84 -19.15 7.32
CA ALA A 51 2.30 -18.83 8.68
C ALA A 51 3.27 -19.88 9.27
N GLY A 52 3.07 -21.16 8.95
CA GLY A 52 3.95 -22.24 9.39
C GLY A 52 5.39 -22.09 8.87
N LEU A 53 5.53 -21.78 7.58
CA LEU A 53 6.80 -21.57 6.90
C LEU A 53 7.59 -20.40 7.50
N PHE A 54 6.89 -19.30 7.83
CA PHE A 54 7.53 -18.10 8.38
C PHE A 54 7.76 -18.14 9.89
N SER A 55 7.08 -19.05 10.60
CA SER A 55 7.32 -19.29 12.03
C SER A 55 8.48 -20.25 12.34
N SER A 56 8.91 -21.08 11.38
CA SER A 56 9.87 -22.18 11.62
C SER A 56 11.34 -21.82 11.43
N GLY A 57 11.67 -20.58 11.03
CA GLY A 57 13.06 -20.16 10.81
C GLY A 57 13.75 -20.75 9.58
N SER A 58 13.10 -21.66 8.85
CA SER A 58 13.67 -22.42 7.74
C SER A 58 13.32 -21.89 6.35
N ALA A 59 12.56 -20.79 6.27
CA ALA A 59 12.13 -20.23 5.00
C ALA A 59 13.30 -19.60 4.22
N THR A 60 13.38 -19.94 2.95
CA THR A 60 14.38 -19.40 2.01
C THR A 60 13.80 -18.26 1.18
N THR A 61 14.66 -17.49 0.52
CA THR A 61 14.24 -16.48 -0.46
C THR A 61 13.38 -17.07 -1.58
N SER A 62 13.61 -18.33 -1.97
CA SER A 62 12.79 -19.02 -2.97
C SER A 62 11.38 -19.29 -2.46
N ASP A 63 11.24 -19.67 -1.19
CA ASP A 63 9.94 -19.88 -0.56
C ASP A 63 9.15 -18.56 -0.48
N PHE A 64 9.82 -17.45 -0.15
CA PHE A 64 9.19 -16.12 -0.19
C PHE A 64 8.73 -15.74 -1.60
N ARG A 65 9.56 -15.99 -2.63
CA ARG A 65 9.18 -15.73 -4.02
C ARG A 65 7.94 -16.53 -4.42
N GLU A 66 7.92 -17.82 -4.11
CA GLU A 66 6.83 -18.71 -4.49
C GLU A 66 5.51 -18.37 -3.76
N THR A 67 5.59 -18.07 -2.47
CA THR A 67 4.41 -17.64 -1.69
C THR A 67 3.85 -16.30 -2.16
N LEU A 68 4.72 -15.34 -2.55
CA LEU A 68 4.30 -14.07 -3.14
C LEU A 68 3.70 -14.24 -4.55
N ARG A 69 4.23 -15.17 -5.36
CA ARG A 69 3.65 -15.55 -6.65
C ARG A 69 2.23 -16.10 -6.47
N ALA A 70 2.08 -17.10 -5.60
CA ALA A 70 0.80 -17.73 -5.31
C ALA A 70 -0.22 -16.73 -4.74
N ALA A 71 0.20 -15.83 -3.85
CA ALA A 71 -0.65 -14.76 -3.34
C ALA A 71 -1.09 -13.80 -4.46
N SER A 72 -0.19 -13.41 -5.35
CA SER A 72 -0.51 -12.53 -6.48
C SER A 72 -1.52 -13.17 -7.44
N GLU A 73 -1.35 -14.45 -7.77
CA GLU A 73 -2.28 -15.22 -8.62
C GLU A 73 -3.66 -15.36 -7.96
N LYS A 74 -3.69 -15.67 -6.66
CA LYS A 74 -4.93 -15.76 -5.86
C LYS A 74 -5.69 -14.43 -5.87
N ARG A 75 -4.99 -13.30 -5.70
CA ARG A 75 -5.57 -11.95 -5.76
C ARG A 75 -6.12 -11.61 -7.13
N ALA A 76 -5.42 -11.97 -8.20
CA ALA A 76 -5.91 -11.77 -9.56
C ALA A 76 -7.26 -12.50 -9.78
N GLY A 77 -7.35 -13.76 -9.38
CA GLY A 77 -8.60 -14.53 -9.46
C GLY A 77 -9.73 -13.96 -8.58
N MET A 78 -9.42 -13.40 -7.41
CA MET A 78 -10.41 -12.68 -6.59
C MET A 78 -10.88 -11.38 -7.26
N MET A 79 -9.98 -10.65 -7.91
CA MET A 79 -10.33 -9.43 -8.65
C MET A 79 -11.17 -9.70 -9.89
N GLU A 80 -10.96 -10.81 -10.59
CA GLU A 80 -11.84 -11.26 -11.67
C GLU A 80 -13.26 -11.51 -11.17
N LYS A 81 -13.41 -12.23 -10.05
CA LYS A 81 -14.72 -12.47 -9.40
C LYS A 81 -15.37 -11.16 -8.95
N LEU A 82 -14.60 -10.28 -8.30
CA LEU A 82 -15.10 -8.98 -7.86
C LEU A 82 -15.57 -8.11 -9.03
N SER A 83 -14.85 -8.17 -10.17
CA SER A 83 -15.22 -7.47 -11.40
C SER A 83 -16.48 -8.04 -12.03
N ALA A 84 -16.66 -9.36 -12.02
CA ALA A 84 -17.88 -10.00 -12.48
C ALA A 84 -19.11 -9.58 -11.64
N LEU A 85 -18.97 -9.53 -10.31
CA LEU A 85 -20.02 -9.03 -9.42
C LEU A 85 -20.36 -7.56 -9.70
N LEU A 86 -19.37 -6.73 -9.99
CA LEU A 86 -19.61 -5.33 -10.37
C LEU A 86 -20.39 -5.23 -11.70
N GLN A 87 -20.04 -6.06 -12.69
CA GLN A 87 -20.72 -6.10 -13.98
C GLN A 87 -22.17 -6.61 -13.89
N SER A 88 -22.46 -7.49 -12.93
CA SER A 88 -23.81 -7.96 -12.65
C SER A 88 -24.63 -7.02 -11.74
N GLY A 89 -24.08 -5.87 -11.34
CA GLY A 89 -24.76 -4.92 -10.45
C GLY A 89 -24.88 -5.40 -9.00
N GLN A 90 -24.01 -6.31 -8.56
CA GLN A 90 -23.99 -6.91 -7.23
C GLN A 90 -22.92 -6.30 -6.32
N ASP A 91 -22.57 -5.05 -6.54
CA ASP A 91 -21.52 -4.33 -5.81
C ASP A 91 -21.89 -3.93 -4.37
N GLY A 92 -23.16 -4.12 -3.99
CA GLY A 92 -23.64 -4.05 -2.60
C GLY A 92 -23.94 -5.41 -1.97
N SER A 93 -23.59 -6.53 -2.64
CA SER A 93 -23.86 -7.88 -2.12
C SER A 93 -22.89 -8.29 -1.01
N ASP A 94 -23.32 -9.22 -0.16
CA ASP A 94 -22.46 -9.84 0.86
C ASP A 94 -21.25 -10.54 0.23
N ASP A 95 -21.41 -11.15 -0.95
CA ASP A 95 -20.32 -11.78 -1.70
C ASP A 95 -19.27 -10.76 -2.16
N TYR A 96 -19.72 -9.58 -2.62
CA TYR A 96 -18.82 -8.49 -2.99
C TYR A 96 -18.06 -7.97 -1.76
N ALA A 97 -18.76 -7.76 -0.64
CA ALA A 97 -18.14 -7.31 0.60
C ALA A 97 -17.10 -8.33 1.10
N ALA A 98 -17.45 -9.62 1.14
CA ALA A 98 -16.57 -10.69 1.58
C ALA A 98 -15.32 -10.82 0.71
N LEU A 99 -15.46 -10.77 -0.62
CA LEU A 99 -14.30 -10.77 -1.53
C LEU A 99 -13.44 -9.51 -1.36
N SER A 100 -14.10 -8.36 -1.20
CA SER A 100 -13.41 -7.10 -0.96
C SER A 100 -12.56 -7.17 0.30
N ASP A 101 -13.09 -7.74 1.39
CA ASP A 101 -12.38 -7.89 2.67
C ASP A 101 -11.23 -8.90 2.60
N GLN A 102 -11.43 -10.03 1.91
CA GLN A 102 -10.35 -11.00 1.66
C GLN A 102 -9.17 -10.36 0.93
N LEU A 103 -9.44 -9.52 -0.07
CA LEU A 103 -8.42 -8.77 -0.80
C LEU A 103 -7.69 -7.73 0.07
N LYS A 104 -8.26 -7.26 1.18
CA LYS A 104 -7.54 -6.39 2.12
C LYS A 104 -6.54 -7.17 2.97
N ALA A 105 -6.78 -8.46 3.19
CA ALA A 105 -5.95 -9.38 3.97
C ALA A 105 -5.58 -8.81 5.36
N LEU A 106 -6.56 -8.19 6.04
CA LEU A 106 -6.33 -7.50 7.32
C LEU A 106 -6.36 -8.44 8.53
N THR A 107 -6.94 -9.62 8.41
CA THR A 107 -7.00 -10.59 9.52
C THR A 107 -5.65 -11.30 9.63
N PRO A 108 -4.83 -11.04 10.67
CA PRO A 108 -3.55 -11.71 10.83
C PRO A 108 -3.75 -13.18 11.21
N ASN A 109 -2.87 -14.05 10.73
CA ASN A 109 -2.86 -15.45 11.17
C ASN A 109 -2.43 -15.54 12.66
N ALA A 110 -3.25 -16.19 13.50
CA ALA A 110 -2.99 -16.32 14.94
C ALA A 110 -1.63 -16.96 15.27
N ARG A 111 -1.10 -17.83 14.39
CA ARG A 111 0.23 -18.44 14.58
C ARG A 111 1.36 -17.42 14.45
N LEU A 112 1.23 -16.46 13.53
CA LEU A 112 2.19 -15.36 13.39
C LEU A 112 2.17 -14.45 14.62
N LEU A 113 0.98 -14.23 15.19
CA LEU A 113 0.83 -13.43 16.42
C LEU A 113 1.41 -14.12 17.65
N ALA A 114 1.29 -15.45 17.75
CA ALA A 114 1.67 -16.22 18.93
C ALA A 114 3.15 -16.64 18.95
N GLY A 115 3.75 -16.91 17.79
CA GLY A 115 5.13 -17.39 17.69
C GLY A 115 6.16 -16.32 17.35
N GLY A 116 5.70 -15.15 16.89
CA GLY A 116 6.57 -14.17 16.28
C GLY A 116 7.09 -14.65 14.91
N SER A 117 7.27 -13.74 13.95
CA SER A 117 7.92 -14.10 12.68
C SER A 117 9.43 -14.13 12.89
N GLY A 118 9.99 -15.32 13.12
CA GLY A 118 11.45 -15.50 13.23
C GLY A 118 12.20 -15.24 11.92
N VAL A 119 11.48 -15.08 10.80
CA VAL A 119 12.07 -14.84 9.47
C VAL A 119 11.67 -13.46 8.96
N VAL A 120 12.67 -12.67 8.56
CA VAL A 120 12.48 -11.41 7.85
C VAL A 120 12.25 -11.72 6.38
N ASN A 121 11.09 -11.33 5.84
CA ASN A 121 10.84 -11.43 4.40
C ASN A 121 11.77 -10.46 3.65
N PRO A 122 12.68 -10.96 2.79
CA PRO A 122 13.68 -10.12 2.14
C PRO A 122 13.09 -9.13 1.12
N PHE A 123 11.84 -9.35 0.71
CA PHE A 123 11.11 -8.48 -0.23
C PHE A 123 10.17 -7.49 0.47
N GLN A 124 10.06 -7.54 1.80
CA GLN A 124 9.06 -6.77 2.56
C GLN A 124 9.43 -5.31 2.88
N PRO A 125 10.70 -4.88 3.04
CA PRO A 125 10.99 -3.47 3.30
C PRO A 125 10.53 -2.60 2.13
N ILE A 126 9.52 -1.76 2.30
CA ILE A 126 9.10 -0.83 1.24
C ILE A 126 10.15 0.28 1.17
N ASP A 127 10.73 0.50 -0.02
CA ASP A 127 11.62 1.62 -0.25
C ASP A 127 10.81 2.92 -0.19
N LEU A 128 11.15 3.82 0.73
CA LEU A 128 10.48 5.13 0.85
C LEU A 128 10.80 6.06 -0.35
N GLY A 129 11.84 5.74 -1.13
CA GLY A 129 12.12 6.35 -2.42
C GLY A 129 11.30 5.77 -3.58
N GLU A 130 10.44 4.76 -3.33
CA GLU A 130 9.64 4.14 -4.38
C GLU A 130 8.49 5.04 -4.82
N SER A 131 8.77 5.89 -5.80
CA SER A 131 7.82 6.90 -6.31
C SER A 131 6.55 6.33 -6.93
N ARG A 132 6.55 5.03 -7.27
CA ARG A 132 5.35 4.33 -7.78
C ARG A 132 4.32 4.03 -6.69
N LEU A 133 4.77 4.00 -5.44
CA LEU A 133 3.98 3.70 -4.24
C LEU A 133 3.84 4.90 -3.29
N MET A 134 4.84 5.78 -3.25
CA MET A 134 4.94 6.87 -2.28
C MET A 134 4.37 8.17 -2.83
N SER A 135 3.53 8.81 -2.02
CA SER A 135 2.91 10.08 -2.34
C SER A 135 3.67 11.28 -1.78
N THR A 136 3.53 12.43 -2.42
CA THR A 136 4.04 13.70 -1.91
C THR A 136 3.01 14.43 -1.05
N ARG A 137 3.44 15.47 -0.32
CA ARG A 137 2.53 16.37 0.41
C ARG A 137 1.56 17.07 -0.54
N GLY A 138 2.05 17.62 -1.65
CA GLY A 138 1.21 18.30 -2.65
C GLY A 138 0.17 17.38 -3.28
N GLU A 139 0.52 16.12 -3.55
CA GLU A 139 -0.43 15.09 -3.98
C GLU A 139 -1.53 14.83 -2.93
N THR A 140 -1.17 14.83 -1.65
CA THR A 140 -2.12 14.63 -0.55
C THR A 140 -3.02 15.84 -0.34
N ASP A 141 -2.46 17.06 -0.42
CA ASP A 141 -3.20 18.32 -0.34
C ASP A 141 -4.25 18.42 -1.45
N ALA A 142 -3.90 17.97 -2.67
CA ALA A 142 -4.82 17.90 -3.79
C ALA A 142 -6.02 16.97 -3.51
N VAL A 143 -5.81 15.83 -2.84
CA VAL A 143 -6.91 14.94 -2.40
C VAL A 143 -7.82 15.63 -1.39
N TYR A 144 -7.26 16.38 -0.43
CA TYR A 144 -8.07 17.15 0.52
C TYR A 144 -8.93 18.20 -0.17
N LYS A 145 -8.38 18.92 -1.16
CA LYS A 145 -9.16 19.86 -1.98
C LYS A 145 -10.29 19.16 -2.74
N LEU A 146 -9.99 18.00 -3.35
CA LEU A 146 -10.99 17.20 -4.07
C LEU A 146 -12.15 16.77 -3.16
N LYS A 147 -11.82 16.29 -1.95
CA LYS A 147 -12.81 15.94 -0.92
C LYS A 147 -13.62 17.15 -0.46
N ALA A 148 -12.97 18.28 -0.23
CA ALA A 148 -13.62 19.53 0.18
C ALA A 148 -14.58 20.06 -0.91
N ALA A 149 -14.29 19.79 -2.18
CA ALA A 149 -15.16 20.08 -3.32
C ALA A 149 -16.34 19.11 -3.47
N GLY A 150 -16.54 18.18 -2.51
CA GLY A 150 -17.68 17.26 -2.50
C GLY A 150 -17.56 16.06 -3.45
N VAL A 151 -16.34 15.75 -3.91
CA VAL A 151 -16.11 14.56 -4.73
C VAL A 151 -16.14 13.31 -3.83
N ASP A 152 -16.88 12.29 -4.27
CA ASP A 152 -16.88 10.98 -3.63
C ASP A 152 -15.58 10.23 -3.97
N LEU A 153 -14.63 10.25 -3.02
CA LEU A 153 -13.36 9.54 -3.15
C LEU A 153 -13.57 8.02 -3.22
N SER A 154 -14.64 7.47 -2.64
CA SER A 154 -14.88 6.03 -2.64
C SER A 154 -15.19 5.48 -4.04
N ALA A 155 -15.92 6.27 -4.85
CA ALA A 155 -16.15 5.97 -6.25
C ALA A 155 -14.85 5.97 -7.08
N ILE A 156 -13.94 6.90 -6.78
CA ILE A 156 -12.60 6.96 -7.41
C ILE A 156 -11.79 5.73 -7.00
N ASP A 157 -11.73 5.40 -5.72
CA ASP A 157 -10.96 4.25 -5.21
C ASP A 157 -11.44 2.94 -5.81
N LYS A 158 -12.76 2.73 -5.85
CA LYS A 158 -13.37 1.57 -6.49
C LYS A 158 -13.02 1.46 -7.96
N ALA A 159 -12.96 2.60 -8.67
CA ALA A 159 -12.56 2.64 -10.07
C ALA A 159 -11.05 2.38 -10.28
N LEU A 160 -10.20 2.76 -9.34
CA LEU A 160 -8.74 2.59 -9.42
C LEU A 160 -8.27 1.23 -8.91
N ARG A 161 -9.06 0.54 -8.08
CA ARG A 161 -8.71 -0.75 -7.48
C ARG A 161 -8.18 -1.78 -8.49
N PRO A 162 -8.83 -2.04 -9.64
CA PRO A 162 -8.29 -3.01 -10.61
C PRO A 162 -6.91 -2.64 -11.15
N MET A 163 -6.66 -1.35 -11.37
CA MET A 163 -5.35 -0.86 -11.80
C MET A 163 -4.33 -1.01 -10.67
N GLY A 164 -4.69 -0.64 -9.43
CA GLY A 164 -3.82 -0.79 -8.26
C GLY A 164 -3.38 -2.24 -8.04
N GLU A 165 -4.29 -3.20 -8.18
CA GLU A 165 -4.00 -4.64 -8.05
C GLU A 165 -3.08 -5.15 -9.16
N ARG A 166 -3.35 -4.76 -10.41
CA ARG A 166 -2.53 -5.14 -11.56
C ARG A 166 -1.11 -4.58 -11.44
N ASP A 167 -1.01 -3.29 -11.13
CA ASP A 167 0.28 -2.59 -10.97
C ASP A 167 1.06 -3.18 -9.77
N ALA A 168 0.39 -3.48 -8.64
CA ALA A 168 1.01 -4.12 -7.50
C ALA A 168 1.56 -5.51 -7.82
N ALA A 169 0.83 -6.33 -8.59
CA ALA A 169 1.30 -7.63 -9.04
C ALA A 169 2.58 -7.50 -9.90
N SER A 170 2.63 -6.52 -10.80
CA SER A 170 3.86 -6.22 -11.57
C SER A 170 5.02 -5.79 -10.68
N LEU A 171 4.79 -4.96 -9.66
CA LEU A 171 5.82 -4.53 -8.72
C LEU A 171 6.33 -5.68 -7.83
N VAL A 172 5.45 -6.59 -7.42
CA VAL A 172 5.85 -7.81 -6.71
C VAL A 172 6.68 -8.71 -7.63
N ALA A 173 6.26 -8.88 -8.89
CA ALA A 173 7.02 -9.66 -9.87
C ALA A 173 8.40 -9.06 -10.14
N GLU A 174 8.49 -7.75 -10.34
CA GLU A 174 9.77 -7.01 -10.46
C GLU A 174 10.69 -7.31 -9.28
N ARG A 175 10.17 -7.15 -8.08
CA ARG A 175 10.97 -7.28 -6.86
C ARG A 175 11.44 -8.71 -6.60
N THR A 176 10.67 -9.69 -7.05
CA THR A 176 10.98 -11.10 -6.85
C THR A 176 11.75 -11.72 -8.02
N GLY A 177 11.94 -10.98 -9.11
CA GLY A 177 12.56 -11.48 -10.35
C GLY A 177 11.67 -12.42 -11.15
N LEU A 178 10.35 -12.37 -10.92
CA LEU A 178 9.36 -13.12 -11.69
C LEU A 178 8.97 -12.37 -12.98
N PRO A 179 8.43 -13.08 -14.00
CA PRO A 179 7.93 -12.44 -15.20
C PRO A 179 6.85 -11.39 -14.88
N GLN A 180 7.00 -10.19 -15.43
CA GLN A 180 6.02 -9.12 -15.31
C GLN A 180 5.00 -9.18 -16.45
N THR A 181 3.78 -8.75 -16.17
CA THR A 181 2.76 -8.57 -17.23
C THR A 181 2.87 -7.21 -17.92
N HIS A 182 3.40 -6.20 -17.21
CA HIS A 182 3.67 -4.86 -17.73
C HIS A 182 4.57 -4.07 -16.77
N THR A 183 5.21 -3.01 -17.28
CA THR A 183 6.02 -2.08 -16.49
C THR A 183 5.17 -0.97 -15.87
N VAL A 184 5.41 -0.69 -14.59
CA VAL A 184 4.86 0.48 -13.90
C VAL A 184 5.92 1.59 -13.89
N SER A 185 5.63 2.70 -14.58
CA SER A 185 6.58 3.82 -14.73
C SER A 185 6.81 4.55 -13.40
N LYS A 186 8.07 4.91 -13.15
CA LYS A 186 8.44 5.80 -12.04
C LYS A 186 7.97 7.22 -12.31
N ASP A 187 7.58 7.89 -11.22
CA ASP A 187 7.27 9.30 -11.20
C ASP A 187 8.57 10.11 -11.12
N GLN A 188 8.88 10.88 -12.17
CA GLN A 188 10.12 11.63 -12.29
C GLN A 188 10.15 12.88 -11.41
N GLU A 189 8.97 13.41 -11.06
CA GLU A 189 8.83 14.62 -10.24
C GLU A 189 8.87 14.30 -8.74
N PHE A 190 8.89 13.02 -8.38
CA PHE A 190 8.93 12.60 -6.98
C PHE A 190 10.28 12.98 -6.35
N SER A 191 10.20 13.74 -5.27
CA SER A 191 11.32 14.00 -4.37
C SER A 191 11.02 13.44 -2.98
N LEU A 192 12.02 12.77 -2.39
CA LEU A 192 11.93 12.25 -1.03
C LEU A 192 11.75 13.38 0.01
N ASP A 193 12.24 14.59 -0.28
CA ASP A 193 12.04 15.76 0.59
C ASP A 193 10.57 16.17 0.67
N GLN A 194 9.82 15.90 -0.39
CA GLN A 194 8.39 16.20 -0.50
C GLN A 194 7.52 14.98 -0.18
N ALA A 195 8.12 13.81 0.09
CA ALA A 195 7.39 12.60 0.44
C ALA A 195 6.55 12.82 1.70
N LEU A 196 5.34 12.25 1.69
CA LEU A 196 4.45 12.26 2.84
C LEU A 196 5.09 11.56 4.04
N ILE A 197 5.84 10.48 3.77
CA ILE A 197 6.60 9.73 4.76
C ILE A 197 8.08 9.95 4.47
N GLN A 198 8.77 10.63 5.39
CA GLN A 198 10.21 10.85 5.30
C GLN A 198 10.96 9.77 6.10
N PRO A 199 12.13 9.32 5.63
CA PRO A 199 13.03 8.53 6.46
C PRO A 199 13.47 9.39 7.65
N ILE A 200 13.59 8.79 8.83
CA ILE A 200 14.20 9.50 9.94
C ILE A 200 15.71 9.40 9.82
N THR A 201 16.36 10.55 9.66
CA THR A 201 17.80 10.68 9.75
C THR A 201 18.20 10.93 11.20
N ALA A 202 18.95 10.01 11.80
CA ALA A 202 19.64 10.30 13.05
C ALA A 202 20.68 11.42 12.79
N PRO A 203 20.82 12.42 13.69
CA PRO A 203 21.90 13.39 13.58
C PRO A 203 23.25 12.66 13.69
N PRO A 204 24.28 13.08 12.95
CA PRO A 204 25.61 12.48 13.04
C PRO A 204 26.12 12.61 14.47
N SER A 205 26.24 11.49 15.17
CA SER A 205 26.80 11.47 16.51
C SER A 205 28.26 11.93 16.44
N ALA A 206 28.58 13.00 17.17
CA ALA A 206 29.94 13.50 17.30
C ALA A 206 30.76 12.53 18.17
N ALA A 207 31.28 11.46 17.58
CA ALA A 207 32.36 10.67 18.15
C ALA A 207 33.06 9.79 17.10
N GLY A 208 34.33 10.11 16.82
CA GLY A 208 35.34 9.10 16.50
C GLY A 208 35.52 8.72 15.03
N ALA A 209 36.67 9.11 14.48
CA ALA A 209 37.13 8.75 13.15
C ALA A 209 37.32 7.23 12.95
N GLY A 210 36.98 6.73 11.75
CA GLY A 210 37.51 5.45 11.27
C GLY A 210 36.62 4.74 10.24
N SER A 211 37.18 4.57 9.03
CA SER A 211 36.76 3.63 7.96
C SER A 211 35.54 4.03 7.11
N GLY A 212 35.85 4.53 5.92
CA GLY A 212 34.88 4.88 4.89
C GLY A 212 34.01 3.69 4.44
N THR A 213 32.71 3.89 4.55
CA THR A 213 31.71 3.55 3.55
C THR A 213 30.65 4.64 3.67
N ASP A 214 30.37 5.37 2.58
CA ASP A 214 29.21 6.26 2.48
C ASP A 214 27.94 5.38 2.45
N GLY A 215 27.61 4.81 3.61
CA GLY A 215 26.34 4.17 3.89
C GLY A 215 25.54 5.15 4.74
N ARG A 216 24.44 5.68 4.21
CA ARG A 216 23.38 6.25 5.04
C ARG A 216 22.88 5.13 5.95
N VAL A 217 23.44 5.02 7.14
CA VAL A 217 22.99 4.10 8.18
C VAL A 217 21.63 4.62 8.64
N ILE A 218 20.57 3.93 8.22
CA ILE A 218 19.23 4.11 8.77
C ILE A 218 19.33 3.62 10.21
N ASP A 219 19.16 4.54 11.15
CA ASP A 219 19.03 4.20 12.57
C ASP A 219 17.79 3.34 12.74
N THR A 220 18.02 2.05 12.97
CA THR A 220 16.98 1.04 13.14
C THR A 220 16.26 1.20 14.47
N ASP A 221 16.82 1.96 15.43
CA ASP A 221 16.25 2.16 16.76
C ASP A 221 15.19 3.28 16.79
N PHE A 222 15.21 4.22 15.85
CA PHE A 222 14.17 5.23 15.75
C PHE A 222 12.86 4.65 15.19
N LEU A 223 12.95 3.71 14.25
CA LEU A 223 11.82 2.89 13.80
C LEU A 223 11.28 1.97 14.90
N THR A 224 11.98 1.85 16.03
CA THR A 224 11.57 1.08 17.22
C THR A 224 10.88 1.98 18.25
N ASN A 225 11.33 3.23 18.47
CA ASN A 225 10.86 4.08 19.58
C ASN A 225 9.61 4.94 19.32
N ALA A 226 9.18 5.19 18.08
CA ALA A 226 7.93 5.93 17.79
C ALA A 226 6.65 5.08 18.03
N GLY A 227 6.69 4.11 18.96
CA GLY A 227 5.72 3.02 19.15
C GLY A 227 4.77 3.12 20.33
N SER A 228 4.88 4.14 21.17
CA SER A 228 4.20 4.14 22.47
C SER A 228 2.87 4.92 22.56
N ALA A 229 2.16 5.20 21.45
CA ALA A 229 0.93 6.00 21.49
C ALA A 229 -0.31 5.36 20.78
N ILE A 230 -1.04 4.51 21.53
CA ILE A 230 -2.52 4.43 21.72
C ILE A 230 -3.46 4.17 20.49
N GLY A 231 -4.41 3.21 20.63
CA GLY A 231 -5.57 2.92 19.73
C GLY A 231 -6.84 3.76 20.02
N PRO A 232 -8.08 3.23 19.93
CA PRO A 232 -8.81 2.58 18.82
C PRO A 232 -9.87 3.52 18.18
N LEU A 233 -10.07 3.57 16.86
CA LEU A 233 -11.22 4.29 16.28
C LEU A 233 -11.80 3.62 15.02
N LYS A 234 -13.14 3.53 15.02
CA LYS A 234 -14.06 3.05 13.98
C LYS A 234 -14.28 4.11 12.89
N GLY A 235 -14.42 3.72 11.62
CA GLY A 235 -15.18 4.52 10.65
C GLY A 235 -14.99 4.15 9.17
N ASN A 236 -15.94 3.36 8.64
CA ASN A 236 -16.14 2.96 7.24
C ASN A 236 -15.59 3.88 6.12
N ALA A 237 -15.15 3.19 5.06
CA ALA A 237 -14.91 3.62 3.67
C ALA A 237 -13.45 3.90 3.31
N PHE A 238 -12.80 2.87 2.71
CA PHE A 238 -11.64 2.80 1.80
C PHE A 238 -10.37 3.68 2.02
N GLY A 239 -10.41 4.75 2.81
CA GLY A 239 -9.25 5.42 3.42
C GLY A 239 -8.71 4.67 4.65
N GLU A 240 -9.54 3.81 5.27
CA GLU A 240 -9.13 2.91 6.35
C GLU A 240 -8.14 1.83 5.90
N ASP A 241 -7.94 1.54 4.60
CA ASP A 241 -7.07 0.42 4.17
C ASP A 241 -5.59 0.79 4.12
N ALA A 242 -5.26 2.04 3.78
CA ALA A 242 -3.92 2.58 3.94
C ALA A 242 -3.62 2.84 5.41
N GLU A 243 -4.63 3.23 6.20
CA GLU A 243 -4.48 3.34 7.65
C GLU A 243 -4.39 1.97 8.34
N ALA A 244 -5.13 0.96 7.91
CA ALA A 244 -5.07 -0.41 8.39
C ALA A 244 -3.79 -1.11 7.91
N ALA A 245 -3.26 -0.77 6.73
CA ALA A 245 -1.89 -1.13 6.37
C ALA A 245 -0.90 -0.45 7.34
N ARG A 246 -0.98 0.88 7.53
CA ARG A 246 -0.18 1.64 8.51
C ARG A 246 -0.34 1.11 9.95
N GLN A 247 -1.52 0.63 10.34
CA GLN A 247 -1.87 0.11 11.66
C GLN A 247 -1.49 -1.36 11.82
N TYR A 248 -1.56 -2.20 10.78
CA TYR A 248 -0.95 -3.53 10.76
C TYR A 248 0.57 -3.44 10.95
N TRP A 249 1.20 -2.45 10.31
CA TRP A 249 2.60 -2.10 10.56
C TRP A 249 2.85 -1.57 11.99
N ARG A 250 1.85 -0.95 12.63
CA ARG A 250 1.88 -0.60 14.07
C ARG A 250 1.52 -1.77 15.01
N GLY A 251 0.78 -2.78 14.55
CA GLY A 251 0.22 -3.87 15.36
C GLY A 251 1.10 -5.12 15.43
N LEU A 252 1.91 -5.38 14.39
CA LEU A 252 3.07 -6.28 14.48
C LEU A 252 4.09 -5.84 15.55
N ARG A 253 3.97 -4.60 16.03
CA ARG A 253 4.74 -3.95 17.10
C ARG A 253 4.19 -4.20 18.52
N ALA A 254 3.09 -4.95 18.69
CA ALA A 254 2.46 -5.16 20.00
C ALA A 254 2.90 -6.45 20.72
N ASN A 255 3.64 -7.34 20.05
CA ASN A 255 4.12 -8.62 20.62
C ASN A 255 5.66 -8.75 20.59
N TYR A 256 6.39 -7.62 20.49
CA TYR A 256 7.83 -7.55 20.71
C TYR A 256 8.19 -6.33 21.55
#